data_AF-A0A521RFH0-F1
#
_entry.id   AF-A0A521RFH0-F1
#
_cell.length_a   1.000
_cell.length_b   1.000
_cell.length_c   1.000
_cell.angle_alpha   90.00
_cell.angle_beta   90.00
_cell.angle_gamma   90.00
#
_symmetry.space_group_name_H-M   'P 1'
#
loop_
_entity.id
_entity.type
_entity.pdbx_description
1 polymer ?
#
loop_
_entity_poly.entity_id
_entity_poly.type
_entity_poly.pdbx_seq_one_letter_code
_entity_poly.pdbx_strand_id
1 'polypeptide(L)'
;MTTSTKPTTLPPIDKLHSAPASDLKKLGWRGMMKTLRSKGKVLVTNHNQPEAVIIPVEEYDALISIMKLSETKIEAALAGLRQDFDGRLSVLQGNSAATRLHSTIRSRAKLGGKVKAGKGY
;
A
#
# COMPACT_ATOMS: atom_id res chain seq x y z
N MET A 1 -31.76 -0.16 -4.57
CA MET A 1 -31.06 -1.45 -4.62
C MET A 1 -29.58 -1.17 -4.43
N THR A 2 -29.03 -1.48 -3.25
CA THR A 2 -27.62 -1.24 -2.91
C THR A 2 -26.80 -2.45 -3.34
N THR A 3 -26.13 -2.36 -4.49
CA THR A 3 -25.15 -3.39 -4.88
C THR A 3 -23.85 -3.16 -4.13
N SER A 4 -23.61 -4.05 -3.17
CA SER A 4 -22.37 -4.18 -2.40
C SER A 4 -21.15 -4.27 -3.33
N THR A 5 -20.35 -3.20 -3.40
CA THR A 5 -19.04 -3.19 -4.05
C THR A 5 -18.06 -4.05 -3.23
N LYS A 6 -18.05 -5.34 -3.51
CA LYS A 6 -17.06 -6.27 -2.93
C LYS A 6 -15.69 -5.89 -3.48
N PRO A 7 -14.64 -5.79 -2.66
CA PRO A 7 -13.29 -5.52 -3.15
C PRO A 7 -12.91 -6.64 -4.14
N THR A 8 -12.69 -6.25 -5.39
CA THR A 8 -12.26 -7.14 -6.48
C THR A 8 -10.83 -7.58 -6.18
N THR A 9 -10.69 -8.57 -5.31
CA THR A 9 -9.42 -9.28 -5.12
C THR A 9 -9.23 -10.16 -6.35
N LEU A 10 -8.17 -9.91 -7.12
CA LEU A 10 -7.76 -10.84 -8.17
C LEU A 10 -7.37 -12.16 -7.48
N PRO A 11 -7.98 -13.31 -7.84
CA PRO A 11 -7.53 -14.58 -7.33
C PRO A 11 -6.06 -14.81 -7.75
N PRO A 12 -5.27 -15.53 -6.93
CA PRO A 12 -3.93 -15.97 -7.33
C PRO A 12 -3.97 -16.64 -8.70
N ILE A 13 -2.92 -16.44 -9.50
CA ILE A 13 -2.82 -16.92 -10.89
C ILE A 13 -3.12 -18.42 -10.99
N ASP A 14 -2.68 -19.20 -10.00
CA ASP A 14 -2.86 -20.66 -9.93
C ASP A 14 -4.33 -21.11 -9.76
N LYS A 15 -5.23 -20.19 -9.42
CA LYS A 15 -6.67 -20.44 -9.27
C LYS A 15 -7.48 -19.99 -10.48
N LEU A 16 -6.84 -19.38 -11.47
CA LEU A 16 -7.50 -18.97 -12.70
C LEU A 16 -7.69 -20.17 -13.63
N HIS A 17 -8.77 -20.12 -14.40
CA HIS A 17 -8.96 -21.10 -15.47
C HIS A 17 -7.86 -20.88 -16.52
N SER A 18 -7.01 -21.88 -16.72
CA SER A 18 -5.94 -21.84 -17.71
C SER A 18 -6.47 -22.25 -19.09
N ALA A 19 -6.20 -21.42 -20.09
CA ALA A 19 -6.44 -21.66 -21.49
C ALA A 19 -5.10 -21.60 -22.25
N PRO A 20 -4.63 -22.70 -22.85
CA PRO A 20 -3.46 -22.70 -23.72
C PRO A 20 -3.63 -21.73 -24.90
N ALA A 21 -2.54 -21.10 -25.33
CA ALA A 21 -2.50 -20.25 -26.51
C ALA A 21 -2.89 -21.01 -27.80
N SER A 22 -2.72 -22.33 -27.81
CA SER A 22 -3.23 -23.19 -28.89
C SER A 22 -4.76 -23.21 -28.94
N ASP A 23 -5.43 -23.13 -27.79
CA ASP A 23 -6.89 -23.17 -27.71
C ASP A 23 -7.48 -21.84 -28.15
N LEU A 24 -6.74 -20.74 -27.97
CA LEU A 24 -7.06 -19.45 -28.59
C LEU A 24 -7.10 -19.54 -30.11
N LYS A 25 -6.14 -20.26 -30.71
CA LYS A 25 -6.06 -20.44 -32.16
C LYS A 25 -7.15 -21.39 -32.67
N LYS A 26 -7.51 -22.43 -31.90
CA LYS A 26 -8.50 -23.45 -32.28
C LYS A 26 -9.95 -23.00 -32.07
N LEU A 27 -10.28 -22.45 -30.90
CA LEU A 27 -11.63 -21.98 -30.56
C LEU A 27 -11.93 -20.58 -31.11
N GLY A 28 -10.87 -19.85 -31.49
CA GLY A 28 -10.95 -18.48 -31.94
C GLY A 28 -11.38 -17.50 -30.84
N TRP A 29 -11.40 -16.22 -31.19
CA TRP A 29 -11.81 -15.14 -30.27
C TRP A 29 -13.23 -15.35 -29.72
N ARG A 30 -14.16 -15.86 -30.53
CA ARG A 30 -15.55 -16.11 -30.12
C ARG A 30 -15.67 -17.16 -29.02
N GLY A 31 -14.95 -18.28 -29.15
CA GLY A 31 -14.95 -19.34 -28.13
C GLY A 31 -14.32 -18.88 -26.82
N MET A 32 -13.29 -18.04 -26.91
CA MET A 32 -12.69 -17.42 -25.73
C MET A 32 -13.68 -16.48 -25.03
N MET A 33 -14.39 -15.61 -25.75
CA MET A 33 -15.39 -14.72 -25.12
C MET A 33 -16.52 -15.49 -24.43
N LYS A 34 -16.91 -16.66 -24.96
CA LYS A 34 -17.88 -17.55 -24.29
C LYS A 34 -17.30 -18.13 -23.00
N THR A 35 -16.02 -18.48 -23.00
CA THR A 35 -15.31 -18.96 -21.81
C THR A 35 -15.19 -17.85 -20.77
N LEU A 36 -14.83 -16.64 -21.19
CA LEU A 36 -14.74 -15.46 -20.33
C LEU A 36 -16.09 -15.13 -19.67
N ARG A 37 -17.20 -15.23 -20.43
CA ARG A 37 -18.56 -15.01 -19.89
C ARG A 37 -19.02 -16.09 -18.90
N SER A 38 -18.54 -17.32 -19.04
CA SER A 38 -19.00 -18.44 -18.21
C SER A 38 -18.09 -18.76 -17.02
N LYS A 39 -16.78 -18.53 -17.17
CA LYS A 39 -15.75 -18.83 -16.18
C LYS A 39 -15.13 -17.57 -15.55
N GLY A 40 -15.45 -16.39 -16.08
CA GLY A 40 -14.84 -15.13 -15.64
C GLY A 40 -13.42 -14.99 -16.18
N LYS A 41 -12.50 -14.58 -15.32
CA LYS A 41 -11.08 -14.35 -15.63
C LYS A 41 -10.39 -15.61 -16.17
N VAL A 42 -9.59 -15.46 -17.21
CA VAL A 42 -8.87 -16.58 -17.86
C VAL A 42 -7.37 -16.30 -17.89
N LEU A 43 -6.58 -17.27 -17.46
CA LEU A 43 -5.13 -17.25 -17.65
C LEU A 43 -4.80 -17.85 -19.01
N VAL A 44 -4.08 -17.12 -19.84
CA VAL A 44 -3.50 -17.62 -21.09
C VAL A 44 -2.11 -18.16 -20.80
N THR A 45 -1.87 -19.40 -21.22
CA THR A 45 -0.57 -20.06 -21.09
C THR A 45 0.03 -20.42 -22.44
N ASN A 46 1.35 -20.38 -22.55
CA ASN A 46 2.08 -20.92 -23.69
C ASN A 46 3.11 -21.92 -23.18
N HIS A 47 3.16 -23.12 -23.76
CA HIS A 47 4.00 -24.21 -23.26
C HIS A 47 3.86 -24.41 -21.73
N ASN A 48 2.64 -24.27 -21.20
CA ASN A 48 2.30 -24.35 -19.77
C ASN A 48 2.90 -23.23 -18.88
N GLN A 49 3.48 -22.18 -19.48
CA GLN A 49 3.93 -20.97 -18.82
C GLN A 49 2.85 -19.89 -18.88
N PRO A 50 2.51 -19.22 -17.77
CA PRO A 50 1.62 -18.05 -17.76
C PRO A 50 2.17 -16.92 -18.64
N GLU A 51 1.39 -16.45 -19.62
CA GLU A 51 1.78 -15.32 -20.49
C GLU A 51 0.90 -14.09 -20.30
N ALA A 52 -0.43 -14.28 -20.20
CA ALA A 52 -1.36 -13.16 -20.09
C ALA A 52 -2.60 -13.54 -19.28
N VAL A 53 -3.28 -12.56 -18.69
CA VAL A 53 -4.58 -12.76 -18.05
C VAL A 53 -5.61 -11.92 -18.79
N ILE A 54 -6.72 -12.54 -19.16
CA ILE A 54 -7.84 -11.88 -19.81
C ILE A 54 -8.94 -11.69 -18.78
N ILE A 55 -9.38 -10.45 -18.64
CA ILE A 55 -10.42 -10.04 -17.70
C ILE A 55 -11.48 -9.21 -18.42
N PRO A 56 -12.74 -9.21 -17.94
CA PRO A 56 -13.76 -8.27 -18.40
C PRO A 56 -13.33 -6.81 -18.19
N VAL A 57 -13.78 -5.91 -19.06
CA VAL A 57 -13.39 -4.48 -19.02
C VAL A 57 -13.88 -3.82 -17.73
N GLU A 58 -15.07 -4.18 -17.26
CA GLU A 58 -15.63 -3.64 -16.02
C GLU A 58 -14.77 -4.00 -14.80
N GLU A 59 -14.17 -5.19 -14.80
CA GLU A 59 -13.24 -5.61 -13.76
C GLU A 59 -11.89 -4.90 -13.87
N TYR A 60 -11.41 -4.65 -15.09
CA TYR A 60 -10.22 -3.85 -15.31
C TYR A 60 -10.39 -2.43 -14.75
N ASP A 61 -11.51 -1.77 -15.06
CA ASP A 61 -11.80 -0.43 -14.56
C ASP A 61 -11.92 -0.41 -13.02
N ALA A 62 -12.56 -1.43 -12.45
CA ALA A 62 -12.64 -1.59 -11.00
C ALA A 62 -11.23 -1.70 -10.37
N LEU A 63 -10.31 -2.46 -10.96
CA LEU A 63 -8.94 -2.59 -10.47
C LEU A 63 -8.19 -1.27 -10.53
N ILE A 64 -8.27 -0.55 -11.66
CA ILE A 64 -7.65 0.77 -11.81
C ILE A 64 -8.20 1.75 -10.77
N SER A 65 -9.50 1.72 -10.49
CA SER A 65 -10.12 2.58 -9.48
C SER A 65 -9.59 2.29 -8.07
N ILE A 66 -9.43 1.01 -7.71
CA ILE A 66 -8.90 0.59 -6.41
C ILE A 66 -7.44 1.02 -6.26
N MET A 67 -6.63 0.86 -7.31
CA MET A 67 -5.22 1.27 -7.31
C MET A 67 -5.10 2.78 -7.08
N LYS A 68 -5.87 3.60 -7.82
CA LYS A 68 -5.90 5.05 -7.63
C LYS A 68 -6.32 5.44 -6.21
N LEU A 69 -7.38 4.82 -5.68
CA LEU A 69 -7.83 5.08 -4.31
C LEU A 69 -6.78 4.70 -3.27
N SER A 70 -6.00 3.63 -3.51
CA SER A 70 -4.94 3.21 -2.61
C SER A 70 -3.76 4.19 -2.62
N GLU A 71 -3.39 4.69 -3.80
CA GLU A 71 -2.34 5.71 -3.97
C GLU A 71 -2.72 7.01 -3.27
N THR A 72 -3.94 7.51 -3.49
CA THR A 72 -4.44 8.71 -2.80
C THR A 72 -4.45 8.54 -1.28
N LYS A 73 -4.79 7.35 -0.76
CA LYS A 73 -4.74 7.07 0.69
C LYS A 73 -3.31 7.09 1.23
N ILE A 74 -2.36 6.53 0.49
CA ILE A 74 -0.94 6.52 0.87
C ILE A 74 -0.41 7.95 0.88
N GLU A 75 -0.70 8.73 -0.16
CA GLU A 75 -0.31 10.14 -0.23
C GLU A 75 -0.89 10.96 0.93
N ALA A 76 -2.18 10.78 1.23
CA ALA A 76 -2.82 11.46 2.35
C ALA A 76 -2.20 11.06 3.71
N ALA A 77 -1.88 9.79 3.90
CA ALA A 77 -1.22 9.31 5.11
C ALA A 77 0.20 9.89 5.25
N LEU A 78 0.96 9.96 4.16
CA LEU A 78 2.29 10.57 4.13
C LEU A 78 2.23 12.08 4.39
N ALA A 79 1.23 12.77 3.84
CA ALA A 79 1.02 14.20 4.08
C ALA A 79 0.72 14.48 5.56
N GLY A 80 -0.13 13.67 6.19
CA GLY A 80 -0.39 13.76 7.62
C GLY A 80 0.87 13.54 8.47
N LEU A 81 1.65 12.49 8.16
CA LEU A 81 2.90 12.22 8.88
C LEU A 81 3.92 13.36 8.73
N ARG A 82 4.00 13.96 7.53
CA ARG A 82 4.87 15.10 7.27
C ARG A 82 4.45 16.32 8.07
N GLN A 83 3.14 16.63 8.11
CA GLN A 83 2.61 17.73 8.89
C GLN A 83 2.89 17.56 10.39
N ASP A 84 2.69 16.35 10.93
CA ASP A 84 2.99 16.05 12.33
C ASP A 84 4.47 16.21 12.66
N PHE A 85 5.33 15.76 11.74
CA PHE A 85 6.78 15.89 11.88
C PHE A 85 7.23 17.36 11.83
N ASP A 86 6.75 18.13 10.85
CA ASP A 86 7.05 19.55 10.72
C ASP A 86 6.52 20.34 11.94
N GLY A 87 5.34 19.97 12.44
CA GLY A 87 4.80 20.51 13.69
C GLY A 87 5.73 20.27 14.89
N ARG A 88 6.27 19.05 15.03
CA ARG A 88 7.25 18.74 16.09
C ARG A 88 8.57 19.48 15.90
N LEU A 89 9.05 19.64 14.67
CA LEU A 89 10.28 20.39 14.39
C LEU A 89 10.12 21.90 14.60
N SER A 90 8.93 22.46 14.41
CA SER A 90 8.68 23.89 14.60
C SER A 90 9.04 24.35 16.03
N VAL A 91 8.88 23.48 17.02
CA VAL A 91 9.27 23.74 18.43
C VAL A 91 10.78 23.98 18.56
N LEU A 92 11.59 23.31 17.74
CA LEU A 92 13.05 23.46 17.72
C LEU A 92 13.52 24.63 16.84
N GLN A 93 12.69 25.08 15.90
CA GLN A 93 12.99 26.23 15.02
C GLN A 93 12.65 27.59 15.66
N GLY A 94 11.98 27.60 16.82
CA GLY A 94 11.71 28.85 17.53
C GLY A 94 12.99 29.57 17.95
N ASN A 95 13.03 30.90 17.82
CA ASN A 95 14.20 31.74 18.18
C ASN A 95 14.69 31.55 19.64
N SER A 96 13.84 31.02 20.52
CA SER A 96 14.16 30.72 21.92
C SER A 96 14.46 29.24 22.21
N ALA A 97 14.37 28.36 21.22
CA ALA A 97 14.56 26.92 21.38
C ALA A 97 15.98 26.58 21.83
N ALA A 98 17.00 27.19 21.20
CA ALA A 98 18.40 27.05 21.62
C ALA A 98 18.59 27.51 23.07
N THR A 99 18.02 28.66 23.45
CA THR A 99 18.11 29.19 24.81
C THR A 99 17.44 28.28 25.84
N ARG A 100 16.28 27.68 25.51
CA ARG A 100 15.58 26.71 26.37
C ARG A 100 16.37 25.41 26.53
N LEU A 101 16.97 24.91 25.45
CA LEU A 101 17.82 23.73 25.50
C LEU A 101 19.07 23.98 26.35
N HIS A 102 19.73 25.12 26.15
CA HIS A 102 20.90 25.47 26.96
C HIS A 102 20.54 25.73 28.43
N SER A 103 19.33 26.23 28.73
CA SER A 103 18.89 26.45 30.11
C SER A 103 18.54 25.14 30.82
N THR A 104 17.94 24.16 30.14
CA THR A 104 17.70 22.82 30.73
C THR A 104 19.00 22.06 30.96
N ILE A 105 19.95 22.10 30.02
CA ILE A 105 21.28 21.50 30.21
C ILE A 105 22.04 22.18 31.37
N ARG A 106 21.98 23.52 31.47
CA ARG A 106 22.62 24.25 32.58
C ARG A 106 21.87 24.13 33.90
N SER A 107 20.58 23.83 33.87
CA SER A 107 19.80 23.64 35.08
C SER A 107 20.34 22.43 35.83
N ARG A 108 20.80 22.66 37.07
CA ARG A 108 21.27 21.60 37.94
C ARG A 108 20.11 20.63 38.16
N ALA A 109 20.29 19.36 37.78
CA ALA A 109 19.27 18.34 38.02
C ALA A 109 18.89 18.36 39.51
N LYS A 110 17.62 18.64 39.82
CA LYS A 110 17.09 18.46 41.17
C LYS A 110 17.03 16.96 41.44
N LEU A 111 18.13 16.42 41.93
CA LEU A 111 18.25 15.03 42.35
C LEU A 111 17.38 14.89 43.61
N GLY A 112 16.14 14.43 43.43
CA GLY A 112 15.14 14.24 44.50
C GLY A 112 15.44 13.05 45.42
N GLY A 113 16.72 12.78 45.71
CA GLY A 113 17.16 11.64 46.51
C GLY A 113 18.66 11.65 46.78
N LYS A 114 19.12 10.70 47.62
CA LYS A 114 20.54 10.51 47.94
C LYS A 114 21.34 10.23 46.66
N VAL A 115 22.14 11.20 46.25
CA VAL A 115 23.08 11.07 45.14
C VAL A 115 24.16 10.08 45.55
N LYS A 116 24.15 8.87 44.97
CA LYS A 116 25.31 7.96 45.04
C LYS A 116 26.32 8.38 43.98
N ALA A 117 27.09 9.43 44.28
CA ALA A 117 28.31 9.69 43.53
C ALA A 117 29.33 8.63 43.95
N GLY A 118 29.76 7.78 43.01
CA GLY A 118 30.87 6.86 43.24
C GLY A 118 32.11 7.66 43.63
N LYS A 119 32.85 7.22 44.66
CA LYS A 119 34.16 7.80 44.99
C LYS A 119 35.06 7.61 43.78
N GLY A 120 35.39 8.71 43.10
CA GLY A 120 36.47 8.73 42.12
C GLY A 120 37.79 8.41 42.83
N TYR A 121 38.63 7.65 42.14
CA TYR A 121 40.03 7.38 42.53
C TYR A 121 40.91 8.55 42.12
#